data_AF-A0A359H522-F1
#
_entry.id   AF-A0A359H522-F1
#
_cell.length_a   1.000
_cell.length_b   1.000
_cell.length_c   1.000
_cell.angle_alpha   90.00
_cell.angle_beta   90.00
_cell.angle_gamma   90.00
#
_symmetry.space_group_name_H-M   'P 1'
#
loop_
_entity.id
_entity.type
_entity.pdbx_description
1 polymer ?
#
loop_
_entity_poly.entity_id
_entity_poly.type
_entity_poly.pdbx_seq_one_letter_code
_entity_poly.pdbx_strand_id
1 'polypeptide(L)'
;MEFTGKYWVPVYNILGPSCRITLAHPKYVRAIRGMKTDKKDSIWIADLHKHGLVPGSFIPPADIREIRDLLRCRSKLVSFASSEKNRVQNSLTVSNIMLSNVVSDTFGKSSLAILSHLLKHPDDQDFDFRPLLHGSMLKNQDVIALAIDGAISDVQAGKITLCLSHMDVIKRCIAQIEATAVHLSSSYSGSLYSFSAPTQLSRIKISRTIVAAMKRLSTVALYLQRF
;
A
#
# COMPACT_ATOMS: atom_id res chain seq x y z
N MET A 1 7.73 5.84 25.49
CA MET A 1 8.13 5.16 24.25
C MET A 1 6.85 4.58 23.62
N GLU A 2 6.33 5.20 22.56
CA GLU A 2 5.19 4.64 21.83
C GLU A 2 5.66 3.44 21.03
N PHE A 3 5.35 2.25 21.53
CA PHE A 3 5.73 0.99 20.93
C PHE A 3 4.78 0.66 19.77
N THR A 4 5.22 0.87 18.54
CA THR A 4 4.44 0.61 17.30
C THR A 4 4.45 -0.86 16.86
N GLY A 5 5.12 -1.74 17.62
CA GLY A 5 5.21 -3.18 17.34
C GLY A 5 3.97 -3.98 17.73
N LYS A 6 3.77 -5.13 17.08
CA LYS A 6 2.66 -6.06 17.36
C LYS A 6 3.00 -7.04 18.50
N TYR A 7 3.32 -6.52 19.68
CA TYR A 7 3.86 -7.32 20.81
C TYR A 7 2.92 -8.39 21.36
N TRP A 8 1.61 -8.26 21.14
CA TRP A 8 0.65 -9.26 21.57
C TRP A 8 0.72 -10.55 20.72
N VAL A 9 1.22 -10.48 19.47
CA VAL A 9 1.21 -11.62 18.55
C VAL A 9 2.14 -12.75 19.02
N PRO A 10 3.42 -12.51 19.37
CA PRO A 10 4.28 -13.56 19.92
C PRO A 10 3.72 -14.21 21.18
N VAL A 11 3.18 -13.39 22.10
CA VAL A 11 2.56 -13.88 23.35
C VAL A 11 1.37 -14.79 23.04
N TYR A 12 0.50 -14.36 22.12
CA TYR A 12 -0.65 -15.16 21.69
C TYR A 12 -0.23 -16.46 21.01
N ASN A 13 0.81 -16.44 20.18
CA ASN A 13 1.26 -17.64 19.47
C ASN A 13 1.82 -18.70 20.42
N ILE A 14 2.46 -18.30 21.52
CA ILE A 14 3.03 -19.22 22.52
C ILE A 14 1.95 -19.72 23.49
N LEU A 15 1.12 -18.81 24.01
CA LEU A 15 0.19 -19.12 25.10
C LEU A 15 -1.21 -19.52 24.61
N GLY A 16 -1.59 -19.18 23.38
CA GLY A 16 -2.93 -19.42 22.84
C GLY A 16 -3.38 -20.89 22.86
N PRO A 17 -2.48 -21.87 22.64
CA PRO A 17 -2.83 -23.29 22.77
C PRO A 17 -3.05 -23.76 24.22
N SER A 18 -2.42 -23.11 25.21
CA SER A 18 -2.40 -23.57 26.60
C SER A 18 -3.33 -22.79 27.54
N CYS A 19 -3.75 -21.59 27.18
CA CYS A 19 -4.66 -20.79 27.98
C CYS A 19 -5.62 -19.93 27.16
N ARG A 20 -6.74 -19.56 27.78
CA ARG A 20 -7.67 -18.60 27.19
C ARG A 20 -7.10 -17.20 27.27
N ILE A 21 -6.79 -16.61 26.12
CA ILE A 21 -6.24 -15.25 26.03
C ILE A 21 -7.37 -14.25 25.74
N THR A 22 -7.39 -13.16 26.51
CA THR A 22 -8.26 -12.02 26.26
C THR A 22 -7.40 -10.83 25.83
N LEU A 23 -7.51 -10.43 24.57
CA LEU A 23 -6.86 -9.21 24.08
C LEU A 23 -7.73 -8.01 24.47
N ALA A 24 -7.21 -7.13 25.32
CA ALA A 24 -7.94 -5.96 25.78
C ALA A 24 -7.67 -4.73 24.90
N HIS A 25 -8.71 -4.01 24.50
CA HIS A 25 -8.52 -2.72 23.82
C HIS A 25 -8.12 -1.64 24.86
N PRO A 26 -7.01 -0.89 24.68
CA PRO A 26 -6.49 0.05 25.68
C PRO A 26 -7.49 1.12 26.15
N LYS A 27 -8.42 1.52 25.28
CA LYS A 27 -9.51 2.45 25.60
C LYS A 27 -10.37 2.00 26.79
N TYR A 28 -10.63 0.70 26.91
CA TYR A 28 -11.57 0.16 27.92
C TYR A 28 -10.88 -0.26 29.22
N VAL A 29 -9.55 -0.36 29.23
CA VAL A 29 -8.78 -0.82 30.40
C VAL A 29 -7.87 0.27 30.98
N ARG A 30 -8.05 1.53 30.54
CA ARG A 30 -7.20 2.64 30.96
C ARG A 30 -7.42 2.99 32.44
N ALA A 31 -6.35 2.93 33.23
CA ALA A 31 -6.35 3.40 34.62
C ALA A 31 -6.55 4.92 34.73
N ILE A 32 -7.01 5.38 35.91
CA ILE A 32 -7.19 6.81 36.25
C ILE A 32 -5.86 7.55 36.12
N ARG A 33 -5.87 8.74 35.51
CA ARG A 33 -4.66 9.54 35.26
C ARG A 33 -4.00 9.98 36.58
N GLY A 34 -2.67 9.88 36.66
CA GLY A 34 -1.88 10.55 37.69
C GLY A 34 -0.72 9.75 38.28
N MET A 35 -0.72 8.41 38.21
CA MET A 35 0.34 7.56 38.78
C MET A 35 0.54 6.22 38.03
N LYS A 36 0.61 6.29 36.70
CA LYS A 36 0.74 5.11 35.83
C LYS A 36 2.16 4.53 35.89
N THR A 37 2.30 3.28 36.32
CA THR A 37 3.52 2.48 36.18
C THR A 37 3.14 1.10 35.62
N ASP A 38 4.01 0.46 34.85
CA ASP A 38 3.71 -0.84 34.21
C ASP A 38 3.26 -1.91 35.25
N LYS A 39 3.82 -1.86 36.46
CA LYS A 39 3.41 -2.72 37.58
C LYS A 39 2.00 -2.41 38.10
N LYS A 40 1.62 -1.14 38.22
CA LYS A 40 0.27 -0.75 38.66
C LYS A 40 -0.77 -1.05 37.57
N ASP A 41 -0.40 -0.85 36.30
CA ASP A 41 -1.27 -1.18 35.17
C ASP A 41 -1.53 -2.69 35.06
N SER A 42 -0.51 -3.52 35.26
CA SER A 42 -0.70 -4.98 35.18
C SER A 42 -1.63 -5.49 36.27
N ILE A 43 -1.53 -4.97 37.50
CA ILE A 43 -2.45 -5.29 38.61
C ILE A 43 -3.86 -4.81 38.26
N TRP A 44 -4.02 -3.56 37.82
CA TRP A 44 -5.31 -3.00 37.43
C TRP A 44 -6.00 -3.80 36.33
N ILE A 45 -5.28 -4.16 35.26
CA ILE A 45 -5.83 -4.96 34.16
C ILE A 45 -6.19 -6.37 34.65
N ALA A 46 -5.38 -6.97 35.52
CA ALA A 46 -5.66 -8.29 36.10
C ALA A 46 -6.94 -8.28 36.95
N ASP A 47 -7.14 -7.25 37.79
CA ASP A 47 -8.34 -7.09 38.60
C ASP A 47 -9.58 -6.92 37.72
N LEU A 48 -9.52 -6.03 36.71
CA LEU A 48 -10.61 -5.88 35.75
C LEU A 48 -10.93 -7.20 35.04
N HIS A 49 -9.91 -7.96 34.64
CA HIS A 49 -10.09 -9.22 33.93
C HIS A 49 -10.73 -10.28 34.82
N LYS A 50 -10.31 -10.38 36.09
CA LYS A 50 -10.87 -11.30 37.10
C LYS A 50 -12.36 -11.06 37.32
N HIS A 51 -12.79 -9.80 37.29
CA HIS A 51 -14.20 -9.42 37.44
C HIS A 51 -15.00 -9.48 36.14
N GLY A 52 -14.41 -9.93 35.02
CA GLY A 52 -15.10 -10.00 33.72
C GLY A 52 -15.40 -8.65 33.10
N LEU A 53 -14.75 -7.57 33.56
CA LEU A 53 -14.98 -6.19 33.10
C LEU A 53 -14.16 -5.82 31.86
N VAL A 54 -13.34 -6.75 31.36
CA VAL A 54 -12.50 -6.54 30.17
C VAL A 54 -13.18 -7.17 28.95
N PRO A 55 -13.75 -6.37 28.02
CA PRO A 55 -14.26 -6.90 26.77
C PRO A 55 -13.10 -7.37 25.91
N GLY A 56 -13.13 -8.65 25.51
CA GLY A 56 -12.14 -9.22 24.62
C GLY A 56 -12.30 -8.71 23.19
N SER A 57 -11.23 -8.18 22.62
CA SER A 57 -11.14 -7.89 21.19
C SER A 57 -11.13 -9.17 20.37
N PHE A 58 -11.79 -9.13 19.22
CA PHE A 58 -11.80 -10.25 18.29
C PHE A 58 -10.39 -10.51 17.73
N ILE A 59 -9.93 -11.75 17.83
CA ILE A 59 -8.70 -12.23 17.21
C ILE A 59 -9.08 -13.13 16.04
N PRO A 60 -8.78 -12.76 14.79
CA PRO A 60 -9.06 -13.62 13.66
C PRO A 60 -8.30 -14.95 13.73
N PRO A 61 -8.83 -16.02 13.12
CA PRO A 61 -8.10 -17.27 12.86
C PRO A 61 -6.72 -17.05 12.24
N ALA A 62 -5.80 -18.00 12.46
CA ALA A 62 -4.39 -17.85 12.15
C ALA A 62 -4.12 -17.51 10.67
N ASP A 63 -4.73 -18.27 9.78
CA ASP A 63 -4.71 -18.08 8.32
C ASP A 63 -5.26 -16.71 7.87
N ILE A 64 -6.36 -16.23 8.46
CA ILE A 64 -6.88 -14.88 8.19
C ILE A 64 -5.87 -13.82 8.65
N ARG A 65 -5.19 -14.02 9.78
CA ARG A 65 -4.16 -13.09 10.25
C ARG A 65 -2.96 -13.02 9.30
N GLU A 66 -2.54 -14.15 8.74
CA GLU A 66 -1.46 -14.23 7.76
C GLU A 66 -1.82 -13.48 6.48
N ILE A 67 -3.01 -13.73 5.91
CA ILE A 67 -3.51 -13.00 4.73
C ILE A 67 -3.56 -11.49 5.02
N ARG A 68 -4.08 -11.08 6.18
CA ARG A 68 -4.14 -9.66 6.56
C ARG A 68 -2.75 -9.04 6.69
N ASP A 69 -1.75 -9.79 7.12
CA ASP A 69 -0.39 -9.28 7.21
C ASP A 69 0.23 -9.05 5.84
N LEU A 70 0.05 -10.00 4.92
CA LEU A 70 0.43 -9.85 3.51
C LEU A 70 -0.20 -8.60 2.89
N LEU A 71 -1.50 -8.37 3.10
CA LEU A 71 -2.20 -7.20 2.56
C LEU A 71 -1.77 -5.88 3.21
N ARG A 72 -1.36 -5.90 4.48
CA ARG A 72 -0.74 -4.73 5.12
C ARG A 72 0.63 -4.44 4.49
N CYS A 73 1.45 -5.46 4.25
CA CYS A 73 2.74 -5.32 3.57
C CYS A 73 2.54 -4.75 2.15
N ARG A 74 1.61 -5.31 1.37
CA ARG A 74 1.21 -4.80 0.04
C ARG A 74 0.86 -3.31 0.09
N SER A 75 0.04 -2.89 1.06
CA SER A 75 -0.37 -1.49 1.20
C SER A 75 0.84 -0.57 1.45
N LYS A 76 1.83 -1.05 2.21
CA LYS A 76 3.08 -0.31 2.44
C LYS A 76 3.94 -0.22 1.16
N LEU A 77 4.04 -1.30 0.39
CA LEU A 77 4.72 -1.28 -0.90
C LEU A 77 4.08 -0.31 -1.90
N VAL A 78 2.75 -0.21 -1.94
CA VAL A 78 2.05 0.80 -2.78
C VAL A 78 2.42 2.22 -2.35
N SER A 79 2.52 2.46 -1.04
CA SER A 79 2.99 3.75 -0.51
C SER A 79 4.43 4.03 -0.94
N PHE A 80 5.32 3.03 -0.91
CA PHE A 80 6.69 3.18 -1.40
C PHE A 80 6.76 3.47 -2.90
N ALA A 81 5.96 2.79 -3.73
CA ALA A 81 5.89 3.10 -5.17
C ALA A 81 5.46 4.56 -5.42
N SER A 82 4.54 5.08 -4.61
CA SER A 82 4.12 6.48 -4.69
C SER A 82 5.24 7.44 -4.28
N SER A 83 6.00 7.08 -3.23
CA SER A 83 7.18 7.84 -2.82
C SER A 83 8.27 7.88 -3.90
N GLU A 84 8.52 6.77 -4.62
CA GLU A 84 9.47 6.75 -5.73
C GLU A 84 9.01 7.60 -6.91
N LYS A 85 7.71 7.57 -7.25
CA LYS A 85 7.15 8.48 -8.25
C LYS A 85 7.42 9.94 -7.90
N ASN A 86 7.18 10.33 -6.65
CA ASN A 86 7.42 11.69 -6.19
C ASN A 86 8.91 12.08 -6.30
N ARG A 87 9.83 11.15 -6.03
CA ARG A 87 11.27 11.39 -6.17
C ARG A 87 11.67 11.61 -7.63
N VAL A 88 11.12 10.83 -8.56
CA VAL A 88 11.33 11.04 -10.01
C VAL A 88 10.81 12.41 -10.41
N GLN A 89 9.57 12.76 -10.03
CA GLN A 89 9.00 14.06 -10.39
C GLN A 89 9.82 15.22 -9.86
N ASN A 90 10.26 15.16 -8.60
CA ASN A 90 11.12 16.19 -8.04
C ASN A 90 12.43 16.31 -8.82
N SER A 91 13.02 15.19 -9.26
CA SER A 91 14.23 15.21 -10.08
C SER A 91 13.98 15.80 -11.47
N LEU A 92 12.84 15.51 -12.10
CA LEU A 92 12.44 16.15 -13.36
C LEU A 92 12.24 17.66 -13.19
N THR A 93 11.57 18.09 -12.12
CA THR A 93 11.38 19.52 -11.81
C THR A 93 12.71 20.24 -11.61
N VAL A 94 13.68 19.63 -10.92
CA VAL A 94 15.04 20.18 -10.76
C VAL A 94 15.74 20.32 -12.12
N SER A 95 15.45 19.42 -13.07
CA SER A 95 15.96 19.45 -14.44
C SER A 95 15.14 20.30 -15.42
N ASN A 96 14.20 21.12 -14.93
CA ASN A 96 13.28 21.93 -15.74
C ASN A 96 12.39 21.12 -16.71
N ILE A 97 12.16 19.83 -16.42
CA ILE A 97 11.28 18.96 -17.21
C ILE A 97 9.93 18.86 -16.50
N MET A 98 8.89 19.40 -17.13
CA MET A 98 7.55 19.54 -16.54
C MET A 98 6.48 18.72 -17.28
N LEU A 99 6.85 17.49 -17.67
CA LEU A 99 5.94 16.54 -18.33
C LEU A 99 4.63 16.31 -17.56
N SER A 100 4.63 16.40 -16.23
CA SER A 100 3.42 16.24 -15.40
C SER A 100 2.32 17.26 -15.68
N ASN A 101 2.65 18.41 -16.28
CA ASN A 101 1.67 19.46 -16.57
C ASN A 101 0.99 19.25 -17.94
N VAL A 102 1.58 18.43 -18.81
CA VAL A 102 1.15 18.28 -20.21
C VAL A 102 0.55 16.91 -20.48
N VAL A 103 1.04 15.88 -19.77
CA VAL A 103 0.58 14.50 -19.95
C VAL A 103 -0.35 14.07 -18.81
N SER A 104 -1.32 13.21 -19.10
CA SER A 104 -2.22 12.65 -18.09
C SER A 104 -1.53 11.67 -17.13
N ASP A 105 -0.45 11.02 -17.57
CA ASP A 105 0.34 10.08 -16.77
C ASP A 105 1.82 10.18 -17.14
N THR A 106 2.63 10.80 -16.27
CA THR A 106 4.07 10.94 -16.49
C THR A 106 4.83 9.61 -16.45
N PHE A 107 4.23 8.56 -15.90
CA PHE A 107 4.80 7.21 -15.87
C PHE A 107 4.13 6.29 -16.89
N GLY A 108 3.39 6.86 -17.85
CA GLY A 108 2.80 6.15 -18.98
C GLY A 108 3.83 5.77 -20.04
N LYS A 109 3.43 4.94 -21.00
CA LYS A 109 4.34 4.37 -22.02
C LYS A 109 5.11 5.44 -22.80
N SER A 110 4.42 6.45 -23.35
CA SER A 110 5.07 7.51 -24.14
C SER A 110 6.00 8.39 -23.31
N SER A 111 5.58 8.80 -22.11
CA SER A 111 6.42 9.62 -21.22
C SER A 111 7.66 8.87 -20.74
N LEU A 112 7.54 7.57 -20.43
CA LEU A 112 8.69 6.74 -20.09
C LEU A 112 9.61 6.50 -21.29
N ALA A 113 9.08 6.39 -22.51
CA ALA A 113 9.90 6.27 -23.71
C ALA A 113 10.74 7.54 -23.95
N ILE A 114 10.12 8.72 -23.84
CA ILE A 114 10.80 10.02 -23.90
C ILE A 114 11.85 10.11 -22.79
N LEU A 115 11.47 9.84 -21.54
CA LEU A 115 12.40 9.90 -20.41
C LEU A 115 13.57 8.92 -20.57
N SER A 116 13.32 7.71 -21.07
CA SER A 116 14.37 6.74 -21.34
C SER A 116 15.35 7.20 -22.42
N HIS A 117 14.88 7.98 -23.40
CA HIS A 117 15.74 8.60 -24.40
C HIS A 117 16.61 9.68 -23.76
N LEU A 118 15.98 10.65 -23.07
CA LEU A 118 16.66 11.74 -22.38
C LEU A 118 17.73 11.26 -21.37
N LEU A 119 17.47 10.14 -20.69
CA LEU A 119 18.43 9.56 -19.74
C LEU A 119 19.62 8.86 -20.43
N LYS A 120 19.47 8.38 -21.66
CA LYS A 120 20.54 7.72 -22.42
C LYS A 120 21.36 8.70 -23.25
N HIS A 121 20.74 9.78 -23.70
CA HIS A 121 21.32 10.79 -24.57
C HIS A 121 21.08 12.19 -23.95
N PRO A 122 21.79 12.53 -22.86
CA PRO A 122 21.56 13.80 -22.16
C PRO A 122 21.91 15.04 -22.99
N ASP A 123 22.81 14.89 -23.99
CA ASP A 123 23.23 15.97 -24.89
C ASP A 123 22.34 16.11 -26.13
N ASP A 124 21.42 15.17 -26.35
CA ASP A 124 20.55 15.15 -27.53
C ASP A 124 19.25 15.93 -27.26
N GLN A 125 19.31 17.24 -27.50
CA GLN A 125 18.19 18.16 -27.27
C GLN A 125 17.20 18.21 -28.45
N ASP A 126 17.59 17.74 -29.63
CA ASP A 126 16.82 17.89 -30.88
C ASP A 126 16.21 16.58 -31.41
N PHE A 127 16.21 15.51 -30.60
CA PHE A 127 15.69 14.22 -31.04
C PHE A 127 14.18 14.28 -31.38
N ASP A 128 13.79 13.55 -32.43
CA ASP A 128 12.38 13.44 -32.80
C ASP A 128 11.63 12.52 -31.82
N PHE A 129 10.92 13.11 -30.86
CA PHE A 129 10.09 12.38 -29.90
C PHE A 129 8.70 12.00 -30.44
N ARG A 130 8.29 12.51 -31.62
CA ARG A 130 6.94 12.26 -32.18
C ARG A 130 6.65 10.77 -32.40
N PRO A 131 7.60 9.92 -32.86
CA PRO A 131 7.39 8.49 -32.98
C PRO A 131 7.12 7.78 -31.64
N LEU A 132 7.52 8.38 -30.52
CA LEU A 132 7.32 7.83 -29.17
C LEU A 132 5.95 8.20 -28.60
N LEU A 133 5.26 9.18 -29.19
CA LEU A 133 3.97 9.65 -28.74
C LEU A 133 2.85 8.70 -29.16
N HIS A 134 1.92 8.48 -28.25
CA HIS A 134 0.64 7.88 -28.58
C HIS A 134 -0.16 8.82 -29.50
N GLY A 135 -0.96 8.29 -30.42
CA GLY A 135 -1.70 9.11 -31.41
C GLY A 135 -2.55 10.23 -30.79
N SER A 136 -3.11 10.01 -29.60
CA SER A 136 -3.87 11.03 -28.86
C SER A 136 -3.03 12.17 -28.28
N MET A 137 -1.71 12.04 -28.24
CA MET A 137 -0.76 13.03 -27.70
C MET A 137 -0.15 13.91 -28.80
N LEU A 138 -0.21 13.48 -30.06
CA LEU A 138 0.34 14.24 -31.20
C LEU A 138 -0.24 15.65 -31.31
N LYS A 139 -1.50 15.84 -30.93
CA LYS A 139 -2.16 17.16 -30.86
C LYS A 139 -1.50 18.15 -29.89
N ASN A 140 -0.77 17.65 -28.89
CA ASN A 140 -0.09 18.44 -27.87
C ASN A 140 1.43 18.45 -28.06
N GLN A 141 1.94 18.01 -29.23
CA GLN A 141 3.37 17.83 -29.46
C GLN A 141 4.20 19.08 -29.16
N ASP A 142 3.71 20.27 -29.51
CA ASP A 142 4.46 21.52 -29.32
C ASP A 142 4.57 21.88 -27.83
N VAL A 143 3.50 21.62 -27.05
CA VAL A 143 3.51 21.80 -25.59
C VAL A 143 4.39 20.74 -24.92
N ILE A 144 4.44 19.52 -25.47
CA ILE A 144 5.33 18.46 -24.99
C ILE A 144 6.78 18.83 -25.25
N ALA A 145 7.11 19.37 -26.43
CA ALA A 145 8.46 19.86 -26.76
C ALA A 145 8.94 20.87 -25.72
N LEU A 146 8.12 21.89 -25.43
CA LEU A 146 8.44 22.88 -24.40
C LEU A 146 8.59 22.28 -23.00
N ALA A 147 7.84 21.22 -22.67
CA ALA A 147 7.90 20.59 -21.35
C ALA A 147 9.10 19.65 -21.16
N ILE A 148 9.76 19.24 -22.24
CA ILE A 148 10.99 18.42 -22.21
C ILE A 148 12.25 19.24 -22.47
N ASP A 149 12.10 20.52 -22.81
CA ASP A 149 13.19 21.49 -22.97
C ASP A 149 13.81 21.86 -21.61
N GLY A 150 14.70 20.98 -21.16
CA GLY A 150 15.38 21.06 -19.88
C GLY A 150 16.71 20.32 -19.89
N ALA A 151 17.47 20.45 -18.81
CA ALA A 151 18.81 19.88 -18.70
C ALA A 151 18.86 18.86 -17.55
N ILE A 152 19.12 17.59 -17.88
CA ILE A 152 19.32 16.53 -16.89
C ILE A 152 20.82 16.39 -16.62
N SER A 153 21.25 16.71 -15.40
CA SER A 153 22.62 16.42 -14.98
C SER A 153 22.81 14.92 -14.71
N ASP A 154 24.04 14.42 -14.81
CA ASP A 154 24.37 13.01 -14.55
C ASP A 154 23.88 12.53 -13.18
N VAL A 155 23.95 13.40 -12.16
CA VAL A 155 23.48 13.10 -10.81
C VAL A 155 21.96 12.91 -10.79
N GLN A 156 21.20 13.75 -11.49
CA GLN A 156 19.75 13.59 -11.59
C GLN A 156 19.39 12.37 -12.44
N ALA A 157 20.10 12.13 -13.55
CA ALA A 157 19.89 10.97 -14.41
C ALA A 157 20.09 9.66 -13.64
N GLY A 158 21.17 9.56 -12.86
CA GLY A 158 21.44 8.40 -11.99
C GLY A 158 20.35 8.20 -10.94
N LYS A 159 19.90 9.27 -10.29
CA LYS A 159 18.81 9.22 -9.29
C LYS A 159 17.48 8.77 -9.90
N ILE A 160 17.11 9.32 -11.05
CA ILE A 160 15.88 8.94 -11.78
C ILE A 160 15.94 7.47 -12.15
N THR A 161 17.05 7.02 -12.74
CA THR A 161 17.27 5.63 -13.17
C THR A 161 17.14 4.64 -12.00
N LEU A 162 17.73 4.97 -10.85
CA LEU A 162 17.61 4.17 -9.63
C LEU A 162 16.16 4.11 -9.13
N CYS A 163 15.46 5.25 -9.10
CA CYS A 163 14.07 5.30 -8.65
C CYS A 163 13.15 4.48 -9.56
N LEU A 164 13.31 4.60 -10.89
CA LEU A 164 12.54 3.81 -11.87
C LEU A 164 12.80 2.31 -11.72
N SER A 165 14.06 1.92 -11.55
CA SER A 165 14.44 0.52 -11.32
C SER A 165 13.84 -0.02 -10.02
N HIS A 166 13.86 0.77 -8.94
CA HIS A 166 13.25 0.41 -7.67
C HIS A 166 11.73 0.30 -7.78
N MET A 167 11.06 1.17 -8.55
CA MET A 167 9.62 1.05 -8.82
C MET A 167 9.28 -0.30 -9.45
N ASP A 168 10.10 -0.81 -10.37
CA ASP A 168 9.86 -2.13 -10.98
C ASP A 168 10.11 -3.27 -10.00
N VAL A 169 11.10 -3.16 -9.10
CA VAL A 169 11.26 -4.10 -7.98
C VAL A 169 10.01 -4.10 -7.10
N ILE A 170 9.52 -2.92 -6.69
CA ILE A 170 8.33 -2.78 -5.85
C ILE A 170 7.11 -3.41 -6.53
N LYS A 171 6.90 -3.18 -7.84
CA LYS A 171 5.82 -3.81 -8.61
C LYS A 171 5.91 -5.34 -8.57
N ARG A 172 7.11 -5.92 -8.74
CA ARG A 172 7.31 -7.38 -8.64
C ARG A 172 7.00 -7.89 -7.24
N CYS A 173 7.45 -7.21 -6.19
CA CYS A 173 7.13 -7.58 -4.81
C CYS A 173 5.62 -7.52 -4.52
N ILE A 174 4.92 -6.50 -5.02
CA ILE A 174 3.46 -6.41 -4.90
C ILE A 174 2.79 -7.62 -5.56
N ALA A 175 3.19 -7.95 -6.80
CA ALA A 175 2.62 -9.08 -7.53
C ALA A 175 2.86 -10.42 -6.80
N GLN A 176 4.05 -10.62 -6.23
CA GLN A 176 4.37 -11.80 -5.43
C GLN A 176 3.48 -11.90 -4.18
N ILE A 177 3.33 -10.81 -3.43
CA ILE A 177 2.47 -10.78 -2.24
C ILE A 177 1.01 -11.04 -2.60
N GLU A 178 0.53 -10.45 -3.70
CA GLU A 178 -0.84 -10.67 -4.18
C GLU A 178 -1.05 -12.13 -4.59
N ALA A 179 -0.09 -12.75 -5.28
CA ALA A 179 -0.16 -14.16 -5.65
C ALA A 179 -0.21 -15.07 -4.42
N THR A 180 0.65 -14.85 -3.42
CA THR A 180 0.65 -15.61 -2.16
C THR A 180 -0.66 -15.42 -1.39
N ALA A 181 -1.18 -14.19 -1.31
CA ALA A 181 -2.44 -13.92 -0.65
C ALA A 181 -3.62 -14.62 -1.34
N VAL A 182 -3.65 -14.64 -2.67
CA VAL A 182 -4.66 -15.38 -3.45
C VAL A 182 -4.57 -16.88 -3.18
N HIS A 183 -3.35 -17.45 -3.19
CA HIS A 183 -3.14 -18.87 -2.90
C HIS A 183 -3.67 -19.25 -1.51
N LEU A 184 -3.32 -18.49 -0.47
CA LEU A 184 -3.83 -18.73 0.90
C LEU A 184 -5.35 -18.54 1.01
N SER A 185 -5.94 -17.67 0.20
CA SER A 185 -7.38 -17.44 0.20
C SER A 185 -8.19 -18.53 -0.53
N SER A 186 -7.55 -19.46 -1.25
CA SER A 186 -8.23 -20.49 -2.04
C SER A 186 -9.16 -21.37 -1.22
N SER A 187 -8.77 -21.70 0.03
CA SER A 187 -9.58 -22.46 0.99
C SER A 187 -10.90 -21.76 1.37
N TYR A 188 -11.00 -20.46 1.14
CA TYR A 188 -12.16 -19.63 1.48
C TYR A 188 -13.09 -19.34 0.30
N SER A 189 -12.75 -19.82 -0.90
CA SER A 189 -13.49 -19.54 -2.13
C SER A 189 -14.97 -19.92 -2.06
N GLY A 190 -15.30 -21.04 -1.38
CA GLY A 190 -16.68 -21.51 -1.20
C GLY A 190 -17.54 -20.61 -0.30
N SER A 191 -16.95 -20.05 0.77
CA SER A 191 -17.64 -19.16 1.73
C SER A 191 -17.86 -17.74 1.20
N LEU A 192 -17.18 -17.34 0.12
CA LEU A 192 -17.40 -16.03 -0.51
C LEU A 192 -18.67 -15.99 -1.37
N TYR A 193 -19.18 -17.14 -1.82
CA TYR A 193 -20.42 -17.22 -2.60
C TYR A 193 -21.68 -16.95 -1.75
N SER A 194 -21.67 -17.24 -0.45
CA SER A 194 -22.82 -17.01 0.44
C SER A 194 -23.07 -15.53 0.73
N PHE A 195 -22.06 -14.67 0.59
CA PHE A 195 -22.20 -13.21 0.68
C PHE A 195 -22.75 -12.56 -0.60
N SER A 196 -22.95 -13.33 -1.68
CA SER A 196 -23.49 -12.83 -2.95
C SER A 196 -25.01 -12.92 -3.08
N ALA A 197 -25.74 -13.10 -1.96
CA ALA A 197 -27.20 -12.94 -1.95
C ALA A 197 -27.56 -11.50 -2.38
N PRO A 198 -28.42 -11.33 -3.41
CA PRO A 198 -28.62 -10.03 -4.04
C PRO A 198 -29.56 -9.16 -3.22
N THR A 199 -29.02 -8.30 -2.37
CA THR A 199 -29.69 -7.07 -1.94
C THR A 199 -29.08 -5.90 -2.70
N GLN A 200 -29.84 -5.44 -3.71
CA GLN A 200 -29.80 -4.11 -4.33
C GLN A 200 -28.40 -3.49 -4.50
N LEU A 201 -27.70 -3.82 -5.59
CA LEU A 201 -26.69 -2.94 -6.22
C LEU A 201 -26.35 -3.49 -7.62
N SER A 202 -27.12 -3.02 -8.60
CA SER A 202 -26.97 -3.36 -10.01
C SER A 202 -25.66 -2.85 -10.62
N ARG A 203 -25.13 -3.65 -11.56
CA ARG A 203 -23.96 -3.42 -12.45
C ARG A 203 -22.59 -3.42 -11.79
N ILE A 204 -21.82 -4.49 -12.03
CA ILE A 204 -20.43 -4.44 -12.50
C ILE A 204 -20.09 -5.82 -13.10
N LYS A 205 -19.60 -5.80 -14.35
CA LYS A 205 -19.13 -6.96 -15.12
C LYS A 205 -17.98 -7.67 -14.38
N ILE A 206 -18.11 -8.99 -14.33
CA ILE A 206 -17.24 -9.96 -13.68
C ILE A 206 -15.90 -10.04 -14.44
N SER A 207 -14.82 -9.69 -13.75
CA SER A 207 -13.40 -9.96 -14.07
C SER A 207 -12.47 -9.29 -13.03
N ARG A 208 -12.96 -8.26 -12.32
CA ARG A 208 -12.24 -7.54 -11.23
C ARG A 208 -12.52 -8.04 -9.80
N THR A 209 -13.17 -9.20 -9.66
CA THR A 209 -13.89 -9.58 -8.44
C THR A 209 -12.97 -9.95 -7.27
N ILE A 210 -11.79 -10.52 -7.50
CA ILE A 210 -10.87 -10.91 -6.41
C ILE A 210 -10.22 -9.66 -5.80
N VAL A 211 -9.67 -8.75 -6.62
CA VAL A 211 -9.05 -7.50 -6.12
C VAL A 211 -10.09 -6.56 -5.49
N ALA A 212 -11.32 -6.53 -6.00
CA ALA A 212 -12.41 -5.74 -5.41
C ALA A 212 -12.94 -6.36 -4.10
N ALA A 213 -13.04 -7.69 -4.00
CA ALA A 213 -13.37 -8.38 -2.75
C ALA A 213 -12.27 -8.18 -1.70
N MET A 214 -11.00 -8.18 -2.10
CA MET A 214 -9.86 -7.89 -1.23
C MET A 214 -9.79 -6.40 -0.82
N LYS A 215 -10.14 -5.46 -1.72
CA LYS A 215 -10.35 -4.04 -1.36
C LYS A 215 -11.51 -3.87 -0.38
N ARG A 216 -12.61 -4.62 -0.53
CA ARG A 216 -13.74 -4.61 0.41
C ARG A 216 -13.36 -5.24 1.77
N LEU A 217 -12.51 -6.27 1.80
CA LEU A 217 -11.95 -6.80 3.05
C LEU A 217 -11.02 -5.78 3.75
N SER A 218 -10.33 -4.92 3.00
CA SER A 218 -9.58 -3.78 3.54
C SER A 218 -10.50 -2.68 4.10
N THR A 219 -11.64 -2.39 3.47
CA THR A 219 -12.63 -1.42 3.97
C THR A 219 -13.42 -1.94 5.17
N VAL A 220 -13.75 -3.24 5.21
CA VAL A 220 -14.34 -3.90 6.38
C VAL A 220 -13.30 -4.02 7.52
N ALA A 221 -12.02 -4.18 7.20
CA ALA A 221 -10.93 -4.13 8.19
C ALA A 221 -10.75 -2.74 8.82
N LEU A 222 -11.00 -1.65 8.07
CA LEU A 222 -11.03 -0.29 8.61
C LEU A 222 -12.28 -0.04 9.45
N TYR A 223 -13.42 -0.65 9.11
CA TYR A 223 -14.65 -0.57 9.91
C TYR A 223 -14.53 -1.32 11.25
N LEU A 224 -13.76 -2.41 11.29
CA LEU A 224 -13.49 -3.20 12.50
C LEU A 224 -12.26 -2.74 13.29
N GLN A 225 -11.54 -1.69 12.85
CA GLN A 225 -10.54 -1.00 13.68
C GLN A 225 -11.16 0.08 14.59
N ARG A 226 -12.48 0.24 14.57
CA ARG A 226 -13.24 1.12 15.46
C ARG A 226 -13.97 0.40 16.62
N PHE A 227 -13.72 -0.90 16.81
CA PHE A 227 -14.21 -1.69 17.93
C PHE A 227 -13.06 -2.36 18.69
#